data_AF-A0A1U9P1A9-F1
#
_entry.id   AF-A0A1U9P1A9-F1
#
_cell.length_a   1.000
_cell.length_b   1.000
_cell.length_c   1.000
_cell.angle_alpha   90.00
_cell.angle_beta   90.00
_cell.angle_gamma   90.00
#
_symmetry.space_group_name_H-M   'P 1'
#
loop_
_entity.id
_entity.type
_entity.pdbx_description
1 polymer ?
#
loop_
_entity_poly.entity_id
_entity_poly.type
_entity_poly.pdbx_seq_one_letter_code
_entity_poly.pdbx_strand_id
1 'polypeptide(L)' 'MSEQYEYVPHPLLRRRVRDIASGAEGELMAVINENVSDTGLACWMELAYIRGASGLEFTTSVANVVPAVDGQACS' A
#
# COMPACT_ATOMS: atom_id res chain seq x y z
N MET A 1 -16.19 -9.72 -15.65
CA MET A 1 -16.09 -8.70 -14.60
C MET A 1 -14.77 -8.00 -14.86
N SER A 2 -14.79 -6.73 -15.27
CA SER A 2 -13.56 -5.99 -15.53
C SER A 2 -12.99 -5.58 -14.19
N GLU A 3 -11.90 -6.24 -13.79
CA GLU A 3 -11.10 -5.82 -12.65
C GLU A 3 -10.55 -4.42 -13.01
N GLN A 4 -11.20 -3.39 -12.50
CA GLN A 4 -10.86 -2.00 -12.79
C GLN A 4 -9.77 -1.58 -11.82
N TYR A 5 -8.53 -1.87 -12.19
CA TYR A 5 -7.35 -1.42 -11.47
C TYR A 5 -6.97 -0.03 -11.97
N GLU A 6 -7.15 0.98 -11.12
CA GLU A 6 -6.61 2.32 -11.38
C GLU A 6 -5.35 2.53 -10.56
N TYR A 7 -4.24 2.89 -11.22
CA TYR A 7 -3.00 3.24 -10.54
C TYR A 7 -3.11 4.64 -9.95
N VAL A 8 -2.99 4.74 -8.62
CA VAL A 8 -3.15 6.01 -7.91
C VAL A 8 -1.77 6.57 -7.53
N PRO A 9 -1.46 7.84 -7.86
CA PRO A 9 -0.23 8.46 -7.39
C PRO A 9 -0.26 8.63 -5.86
N HIS A 10 0.79 8.17 -5.17
CA HIS A 10 0.90 8.26 -3.71
C HIS A 10 2.22 8.91 -3.27
N PRO A 11 2.24 9.80 -2.26
CA PRO A 11 3.46 10.49 -1.82
C PRO A 11 4.54 9.56 -1.24
N LEU A 12 4.14 8.39 -0.73
CA LEU A 12 5.05 7.38 -0.18
C LEU A 12 5.55 6.37 -1.23
N LEU A 13 5.21 6.55 -2.50
CA LEU A 13 5.63 5.64 -3.55
C LEU A 13 7.16 5.55 -3.63
N ARG A 14 7.69 4.33 -3.70
CA ARG A 14 9.12 4.00 -3.67
C ARG A 14 9.84 4.47 -2.41
N ARG A 15 9.11 4.63 -1.30
CA ARG A 15 9.66 4.93 0.03
C ARG A 15 9.45 3.74 0.96
N ARG A 16 10.26 3.68 2.02
CA ARG A 16 10.03 2.75 3.12
C ARG A 16 8.74 3.12 3.86
N VAL A 17 7.91 2.12 4.04
CA VAL A 17 6.61 2.21 4.70
C VAL A 17 6.45 1.08 5.71
N ARG A 18 5.59 1.32 6.69
CA ARG A 18 5.19 0.36 7.69
C ARG A 18 3.68 0.19 7.65
N ASP A 19 3.23 -1.05 7.60
CA ASP A 19 1.83 -1.41 7.82
C ASP A 19 1.57 -1.44 9.33
N ILE A 20 0.68 -0.58 9.82
CA ILE A 20 0.36 -0.51 11.26
C ILE A 20 -0.50 -1.68 11.73
N ALA A 21 -1.24 -2.33 10.81
CA ALA A 21 -2.14 -3.43 11.14
C ALA A 21 -1.37 -4.73 11.42
N SER A 22 -0.37 -5.05 10.60
CA SER A 22 0.48 -6.25 10.72
C SER A 22 1.83 -5.96 11.36
N GLY A 23 2.24 -4.68 11.44
CA GLY A 23 3.55 -4.25 11.91
C GLY A 23 4.69 -4.47 10.90
N ALA A 24 4.38 -4.97 9.69
CA ALA A 24 5.36 -5.29 8.65
C ALA A 24 5.92 -4.04 7.97
N GLU A 25 7.20 -4.08 7.62
CA GLU A 25 7.90 -2.99 6.94
C GLU A 25 8.35 -3.41 5.54
N GLY A 26 8.36 -2.47 4.61
CA GLY A 26 8.81 -2.69 3.24
C GLY A 26 8.82 -1.43 2.39
N GLU A 27 9.09 -1.55 1.11
CA GLU A 27 9.03 -0.44 0.15
C GLU A 27 7.70 -0.43 -0.58
N LEU A 28 7.02 0.72 -0.64
CA LEU A 28 5.77 0.87 -1.37
C LEU A 28 6.04 0.87 -2.88
N MET A 29 5.65 -0.18 -3.58
CA MET A 29 5.86 -0.35 -5.03
C MET A 29 4.76 0.33 -5.86
N ALA A 30 3.51 0.22 -5.42
CA ALA A 30 2.33 0.68 -6.15
C ALA A 30 1.17 0.94 -5.19
N VAL A 31 0.27 1.83 -5.60
CA VAL A 31 -1.06 1.95 -5.01
C VAL A 31 -2.07 1.76 -6.12
N ILE A 32 -3.02 0.86 -5.91
CA ILE A 32 -4.13 0.63 -6.83
C ILE A 32 -5.45 0.89 -6.12
N ASN A 33 -6.42 1.40 -6.84
CA ASN A 33 -7.80 1.44 -6.37
C ASN A 33 -8.52 0.18 -6.89
N GLU A 34 -8.95 -0.69 -5.99
CA GLU A 34 -9.69 -1.91 -6.30
C GLU A 34 -11.13 -1.79 -5.84
N ASN A 35 -12.07 -2.30 -6.64
CA ASN A 35 -13.45 -2.46 -6.20
C ASN A 35 -13.59 -3.80 -5.46
N VAL A 36 -13.64 -3.75 -4.14
CA VAL A 36 -13.73 -4.95 -3.28
C VAL A 36 -15.17 -5.39 -3.00
N SER A 37 -16.14 -4.79 -3.69
CA SER A 37 -17.55 -5.09 -3.42
C SER A 37 -18.08 -6.28 -4.19
N ASP A 38 -18.49 -7.28 -3.43
CA ASP A 38 -19.20 -8.46 -3.92
C ASP A 38 -20.72 -8.21 -4.09
N THR A 39 -21.29 -7.22 -3.37
CA THR A 39 -22.75 -7.03 -3.22
C THR A 39 -23.37 -5.92 -4.08
N GLY A 40 -22.64 -5.36 -5.04
CA GLY A 40 -23.17 -4.36 -6.00
C GLY A 40 -23.19 -2.90 -5.53
N LEU A 41 -22.74 -2.61 -4.29
CA LEU A 41 -22.42 -1.25 -3.85
C LEU A 41 -20.95 -1.01 -4.13
N ALA A 42 -20.54 -0.10 -5.01
CA ALA A 42 -19.11 0.06 -5.31
C ALA A 42 -18.30 0.49 -4.07
N CYS A 43 -17.55 -0.44 -3.46
CA CYS A 43 -16.59 -0.16 -2.39
C CYS A 43 -15.21 -0.13 -3.04
N TRP A 44 -14.76 1.09 -3.31
CA TRP A 44 -13.43 1.36 -3.81
C TRP A 44 -12.47 1.41 -2.64
N MET A 45 -11.43 0.59 -2.68
CA MET A 45 -10.42 0.51 -1.64
C MET A 45 -9.04 0.68 -2.26
N GLU A 46 -8.28 1.64 -1.72
CA GLU A 46 -6.91 1.86 -2.12
C GLU A 46 -6.01 0.81 -1.45
N LEU A 47 -5.40 -0.04 -2.27
CA LEU A 47 -4.48 -1.08 -1.87
C LEU A 47 -3.05 -0.68 -2.17
N ALA A 48 -2.20 -0.74 -1.15
CA ALA A 48 -0.77 -0.54 -1.21
C ALA A 48 -0.06 -1.88 -1.43
N TYR A 49 0.70 -1.98 -2.52
CA TYR A 49 1.62 -3.09 -2.80
C TYR A 49 2.97 -2.78 -2.18
N ILE A 50 3.37 -3.59 -1.22
CA ILE A 50 4.59 -3.38 -0.45
C ILE A 50 5.52 -4.58 -0.66
N ARG A 51 6.79 -4.29 -0.95
CA ARG A 51 7.85 -5.30 -1.02
C ARG A 51 8.62 -5.30 0.30
N GLY A 52 8.46 -6.36 1.08
CA GLY A 52 9.16 -6.53 2.35
C GLY A 52 10.67 -6.76 2.18
N ALA A 53 11.43 -6.54 3.26
CA ALA A 53 12.89 -6.69 3.27
C ALA A 53 13.37 -8.11 2.92
N SER A 54 12.57 -9.13 3.26
CA SER A 54 12.84 -10.53 2.90
C SER A 54 12.55 -10.86 1.43
N GLY A 55 12.11 -9.87 0.65
CA GLY A 55 11.68 -10.05 -0.74
C GLY A 55 10.23 -10.53 -0.88
N LEU A 56 9.51 -10.76 0.22
CA LEU A 56 8.10 -11.13 0.21
C LEU A 56 7.23 -9.89 -0.09
N GLU A 57 6.36 -10.02 -1.07
CA GLU A 57 5.41 -9.00 -1.46
C GLU A 57 4.08 -9.21 -0.72
N PHE A 58 3.49 -8.13 -0.22
CA PHE A 58 2.20 -8.16 0.46
C PHE A 58 1.40 -6.91 0.11
N THR A 59 0.08 -7.03 0.17
CA THR A 59 -0.86 -5.92 -0.03
C THR A 59 -1.53 -5.55 1.28
N THR A 60 -1.75 -4.26 1.50
CA THR A 60 -2.51 -3.75 2.65
C THR A 60 -3.33 -2.53 2.23
N SER A 61 -4.28 -2.12 3.05
CA SER A 61 -5.00 -0.86 2.86
C SER A 61 -4.02 0.31 2.94
N VAL A 62 -4.09 1.27 2.01
CA VAL A 62 -3.32 2.52 2.07
C VAL A 62 -3.55 3.25 3.40
N ALA A 63 -4.75 3.14 3.97
CA ALA A 63 -5.06 3.74 5.27
C ALA A 63 -4.21 3.19 6.43
N ASN A 64 -3.62 2.00 6.28
CA ASN A 64 -2.74 1.38 7.27
C ASN A 64 -1.25 1.69 7.03
N VAL A 65 -0.93 2.34 5.90
CA VAL A 65 0.45 2.58 5.48
C VAL A 65 0.93 3.91 6.03
N VAL A 66 1.95 3.86 6.88
CA VAL A 66 2.65 5.03 7.39
C VAL A 66 4.10 5.02 6.90
N PRO A 67 4.79 6.18 6.82
CA PRO A 67 6.23 6.17 6.57
C PRO A 67 6.92 5.33 7.66
N ALA A 68 7.74 4.37 7.24
CA ALA A 68 8.68 3.75 8.16
C ALA A 68 9.72 4.83 8.43
N VAL A 69 9.70 5.38 9.64
CA VAL A 69 10.72 6.34 10.08
C VAL A 69 12.05 5.63 10.05
N ASP A 70 12.76 5.77 8.93
CA ASP A 70 14.19 5.50 8.91
C ASP A 70 14.79 6.60 9.77
N GLY A 71 15.21 6.23 10.97
CA GLY A 71 15.98 7.13 11.80
C GLY A 71 17.32 7.40 11.11
N GLN A 72 17.34 8.31 10.13
CA GLN A 72 18.48 9.04 9.55
C GLN A 72 17.99 9.80 8.29
N ALA A 73 18.26 11.08 8.06
CA ALA A 73 19.10 12.05 8.76
C ALA A 73 18.60 13.47 8.47
N CYS A 74 18.69 14.35 9.47
CA CYS A 74 19.01 15.75 9.18
C CYS A 74 20.29 15.77 8.34
N SER A 75 20.28 16.40 7.18
CA SER A 75 21.47 16.84 6.45
C SER A 75 21.15 18.16 5.79
#